data_AF-A0A562IMW1-F1
#
_entry.id   AF-A0A562IMW1-F1
#
_cell.length_a   1.000
_cell.length_b   1.000
_cell.length_c   1.000
_cell.angle_alpha   90.00
_cell.angle_beta   90.00
_cell.angle_gamma   90.00
#
_symmetry.space_group_name_H-M   'P 1'
#
loop_
_entity.id
_entity.type
_entity.pdbx_description
1 polymer ?
#
loop_
_entity_poly.entity_id
_entity_poly.type
_entity_poly.pdbx_seq_one_letter_code
_entity_poly.pdbx_strand_id
1 'polypeptide(L)' 'MPSYRLMDGYGYPTDTFTAACDEDARVFAVARAEDYPRPEPRFGGRRDFQVHRQDGERWRLLLAWAPA' A
#
# COMPACT_ATOMS: atom_id res chain seq x y z
N MET A 1 -7.85 14.39 8.74
CA MET A 1 -7.86 13.02 8.17
C MET A 1 -6.43 12.58 7.98
N PRO A 2 -6.05 11.36 8.40
CA PRO A 2 -4.71 10.80 8.17
C PRO A 2 -4.40 10.64 6.68
N SER A 3 -3.13 10.78 6.34
CA SER A 3 -2.59 10.52 5.01
C SER A 3 -2.04 9.11 4.94
N TYR A 4 -2.21 8.48 3.79
CA TYR A 4 -1.78 7.13 3.49
C TYR A 4 -1.07 7.10 2.14
N ARG A 5 -0.25 6.07 1.95
CA ARG A 5 0.51 5.85 0.73
C ARG A 5 0.42 4.39 0.36
N LEU A 6 0.01 4.13 -0.88
CA LEU A 6 0.07 2.81 -1.48
C LEU A 6 1.46 2.60 -2.08
N MET A 7 2.03 1.44 -1.80
CA MET A 7 3.25 0.94 -2.41
C MET A 7 2.89 -0.24 -3.29
N ASP A 8 3.44 -0.30 -4.50
CA ASP A 8 3.31 -1.48 -5.36
C ASP A 8 4.04 -2.69 -4.78
N GLY A 9 3.83 -3.83 -5.43
CA GLY A 9 4.51 -5.08 -5.09
C GLY A 9 6.03 -5.07 -5.26
N TYR A 10 6.62 -4.01 -5.83
CA TYR A 10 8.06 -3.80 -5.94
C TYR A 10 8.62 -2.83 -4.89
N GLY A 11 7.75 -2.29 -4.03
CA GLY A 11 8.13 -1.34 -2.98
C GLY A 11 8.25 0.11 -3.45
N TYR A 12 7.72 0.45 -4.62
CA TYR A 12 7.66 1.83 -5.10
C TYR A 12 6.34 2.48 -4.71
N PRO A 13 6.36 3.77 -4.31
CA PRO A 13 5.14 4.49 -3.98
C PRO A 13 4.33 4.76 -5.25
N THR A 14 3.07 4.33 -5.27
CA THR A 14 2.19 4.49 -6.43
C THR A 14 1.17 5.59 -6.27
N ASP A 15 0.63 5.75 -5.06
CA ASP A 15 -0.42 6.73 -4.77
C ASP A 15 -0.31 7.26 -3.34
N THR A 16 -0.75 8.49 -3.11
CA THR A 16 -0.89 9.09 -1.77
C THR A 16 -2.30 9.64 -1.64
N PHE A 17 -3.03 9.16 -0.64
CA PHE A 17 -4.45 9.44 -0.45
C PHE A 17 -4.77 9.72 1.02
N THR A 18 -5.98 10.19 1.29
CA THR A 18 -6.48 10.39 2.67
C THR A 18 -7.72 9.52 2.89
N ALA A 19 -7.95 9.10 4.13
CA ALA A 19 -9.14 8.34 4.51
C ALA A 19 -9.62 8.76 5.90
N ALA A 20 -10.88 8.45 6.24
CA ALA A 20 -11.44 8.78 7.53
C ALA A 20 -10.83 7.95 8.67
N CYS A 21 -10.52 6.67 8.41
CA CYS A 21 -9.88 5.75 9.34
C CYS A 21 -8.95 4.76 8.63
N ASP A 22 -8.23 3.95 9.42
CA ASP A 22 -7.29 2.94 8.90
C ASP A 22 -8.01 1.82 8.11
N GLU A 23 -9.26 1.51 8.47
CA GLU A 23 -10.05 0.47 7.81
C GLU A 23 -10.48 0.91 6.40
N ASP A 24 -11.02 2.11 6.27
CA ASP A 24 -11.35 2.72 4.96
C ASP A 24 -10.11 2.78 4.05
N ALA A 25 -8.95 3.12 4.63
CA ALA A 25 -7.71 3.18 3.88
C ALA A 25 -7.29 1.82 3.31
N ARG A 26 -7.51 0.74 4.07
CA ARG A 26 -7.23 -0.63 3.61
C ARG A 26 -8.15 -1.03 2.47
N VAL A 27 -9.46 -0.82 2.63
CA VAL A 27 -10.45 -1.16 1.59
C VAL A 27 -10.16 -0.40 0.30
N PHE A 28 -9.93 0.91 0.40
CA PHE A 28 -9.57 1.73 -0.74
C PHE A 28 -8.29 1.24 -1.43
N ALA A 29 -7.24 0.98 -0.65
CA ALA A 29 -5.96 0.57 -1.19
C ALA A 29 -5.98 -0.81 -1.85
N VAL A 30 -6.74 -1.78 -1.31
CA VAL A 30 -6.90 -3.10 -1.92
C VAL A 30 -7.61 -2.97 -3.26
N ALA A 31 -8.71 -2.21 -3.33
CA ALA A 31 -9.41 -1.96 -4.57
C ALA A 31 -8.51 -1.24 -5.60
N ARG A 32 -7.73 -0.25 -5.15
CA ARG A 32 -6.82 0.51 -6.00
C ARG A 32 -5.64 -0.31 -6.50
N ALA A 33 -5.17 -1.29 -5.71
CA ALA A 33 -4.07 -2.17 -6.09
C ALA A 33 -4.41 -3.07 -7.29
N GLU A 34 -5.69 -3.31 -7.59
CA GLU A 34 -6.12 -4.08 -8.77
C GLU A 34 -5.73 -3.40 -10.09
N ASP A 35 -5.57 -2.06 -10.09
CA ASP A 35 -5.14 -1.29 -11.26
C ASP A 35 -3.62 -1.42 -11.54
N TYR A 36 -2.85 -2.01 -10.62
CA TYR A 36 -1.40 -2.13 -10.73
C TYR A 36 -0.99 -3.55 -11.12
N PRO A 37 0.07 -3.70 -11.93
CA PRO A 37 0.56 -5.02 -12.31
C PRO A 37 0.96 -5.80 -11.07
N ARG A 38 0.60 -7.09 -11.05
CA ARG A 38 1.06 -8.00 -9.99
C ARG A 38 2.60 -8.09 -10.05
N PRO A 39 3.29 -8.03 -8.90
CA PRO A 39 4.72 -8.21 -8.87
C PRO A 39 5.08 -9.61 -9.38
N GLU A 40 5.98 -9.68 -10.36
CA GLU A 40 6.49 -10.96 -10.85
C GLU A 40 7.27 -11.68 -9.73
N PRO A 41 7.20 -13.02 -9.64
CA PRO A 41 7.97 -13.77 -8.67
C PRO A 41 9.48 -13.59 -8.90
N ARG A 42 10.14 -12.79 -8.07
CA ARG A 42 11.60 -12.65 -8.04
C ARG A 42 12.18 -13.32 -6.81
N PHE A 43 13.30 -14.03 -6.97
CA PHE A 43 14.02 -14.64 -5.85
C PHE A 43 14.53 -13.52 -4.92
N GLY A 44 14.11 -13.53 -3.65
CA GLY A 44 14.53 -12.52 -2.66
C GLY A 44 13.84 -11.15 -2.74
N GLY A 45 12.90 -10.93 -3.67
CA GLY A 45 12.15 -9.67 -3.77
C GLY A 45 10.91 -9.64 -2.86
N ARG A 46 10.56 -8.46 -2.34
CA ARG A 46 9.23 -8.20 -1.76
C ARG A 46 8.16 -8.41 -2.84
N ARG A 47 6.99 -8.91 -2.42
CA ARG A 47 5.89 -9.36 -3.32
C ARG A 47 4.53 -8.84 -2.86
N ASP A 48 4.55 -7.91 -1.92
CA ASP A 48 3.42 -7.42 -1.19
C ASP A 48 3.16 -5.97 -1.58
N PHE A 49 1.93 -5.68 -1.99
CA PHE A 49 1.41 -4.33 -1.92
C PHE A 49 1.41 -3.89 -0.46
N GLN A 50 1.70 -2.61 -0.22
CA GLN A 50 1.75 -2.08 1.14
C GLN A 50 0.96 -0.79 1.24
N VAL A 51 0.27 -0.61 2.35
CA VAL A 51 -0.24 0.70 2.76
C VAL A 51 0.61 1.19 3.89
N HIS A 52 1.15 2.39 3.74
CA HIS A 52 1.81 3.10 4.81
C HIS A 52 0.92 4.25 5.28
N ARG A 53 0.82 4.45 6.60
CA ARG A 53 0.19 5.61 7.21
C ARG A 53 1.25 6.66 7.53
N GLN A 54 0.92 7.93 7.34
CA GLN A 54 1.76 9.04 7.76
C GLN A 54 1.55 9.33 9.26
N ASP A 55 2.62 9.20 10.03
CA ASP A 55 2.69 9.57 11.45
C ASP A 55 3.75 10.67 11.61
N GLY A 56 3.29 11.92 11.63
CA GLY A 56 4.16 13.10 11.59
C GLY A 56 4.94 13.17 10.26
N GLU A 57 6.27 13.11 10.35
CA GLU A 57 7.17 13.10 9.18
C GLU A 57 7.49 11.70 8.66
N ARG A 58 7.03 10.64 9.36
CA ARG A 58 7.39 9.26 9.05
C ARG A 58 6.24 8.51 8.40
N TRP A 59 6.58 7.58 7.52
CA TRP A 59 5.65 6.61 6.96
C TRP A 59 5.81 5.28 7.70
N ARG A 60 4.71 4.75 8.26
CA ARG A 60 4.70 3.47 8.97
C ARG A 60 3.83 2.47 8.23
N LEU A 61 4.30 1.22 8.16
CA LEU A 61 3.53 0.14 7.57
C LEU A 61 2.23 -0.08 8.35
N LEU A 62 1.10 -0.02 7.64
CA LEU A 62 -0.23 -0.30 8.16
C LEU A 62 -0.71 -1.69 7.76
N LEU A 63 -0.50 -2.06 6.49
CA LEU A 63 -0.93 -3.33 5.91
C LEU A 63 0.06 -3.73 4.81
N ALA A 64 0.35 -5.02 4.70
CA ALA A 64 1.05 -5.64 3.58
C ALA A 64 0.25 -6.86 3.13
N TRP A 65 0.08 -7.05 1.82
CA TRP A 65 -0.63 -8.21 1.27
C TRP A 65 -0.08 -8.61 -0.10
N ALA A 66 -0.07 -9.91 -0.36
CA ALA A 66 0.16 -10.41 -1.71
C ALA A 66 -1.16 -10.36 -2.50
N PRO A 67 -1.16 -9.94 -3.77
CA PRO A 67 -2.34 -10.06 -4.62
C PRO A 67 -2.65 -11.55 -4.86
N ALA A 68 -3.94 -11.91 -4.84
CA ALA A 68 -4.43 -13.25 -5.15
C ALA A 68 -4.29 -13.56 -6.64
#